data_AF-A0A357N048-F1
#
_entry.id   AF-A0A357N048-F1
#
_cell.length_a   1.000
_cell.length_b   1.000
_cell.length_c   1.000
_cell.angle_alpha   90.00
_cell.angle_beta   90.00
_cell.angle_gamma   90.00
#
_symmetry.space_group_name_H-M   'P 1'
#
loop_
_entity.id
_entity.type
_entity.pdbx_description
1 polymer ?
#
loop_
_entity_poly.entity_id
_entity_poly.type
_entity_poly.pdbx_seq_one_letter_code
_entity_poly.pdbx_strand_id
1 'polypeptide(L)'
;MTEHLTDLDAAVDWLFARVEGPLRVGAPLALGKPHRLLNALYSRVEGDPSRPLQLYTALSLNPPQARGDGLEARFMAPFVQRHFGEDFPRLAYADAIARDALPPHVEVEEFYMQSGALLGSRQAQSSYTSLNYTHAADAVAQRAPQVIVQKVAMRPDDRRLSLSCNNDITQDTLDAMAARGLPRPLLVAEIDPQLPYLGGTATVDVSFFDLVITPPPPY
;
A
#
# COMPACT_ATOMS: atom_id res chain seq x y z
N MET A 1 -19.56 -12.18 2.76
CA MET A 1 -19.90 -11.26 3.88
C MET A 1 -18.59 -10.59 4.26
N THR A 2 -18.58 -9.26 4.39
CA THR A 2 -17.37 -8.52 4.77
C THR A 2 -17.00 -8.84 6.22
N GLU A 3 -15.74 -9.21 6.44
CA GLU A 3 -15.19 -9.40 7.78
C GLU A 3 -14.63 -8.09 8.32
N HIS A 4 -14.65 -7.93 9.64
CA HIS A 4 -14.20 -6.72 10.32
C HIS A 4 -13.18 -7.08 11.40
N LEU A 5 -12.01 -6.46 11.36
CA LEU A 5 -10.95 -6.65 12.34
C LEU A 5 -10.47 -5.29 12.85
N THR A 6 -9.89 -5.27 14.04
CA THR A 6 -9.22 -4.09 14.61
C THR A 6 -7.72 -4.30 14.77
N ASP A 7 -7.24 -5.52 14.54
CA ASP A 7 -5.86 -5.91 14.75
C ASP A 7 -5.18 -6.23 13.41
N LEU A 8 -3.99 -5.68 13.22
CA LEU A 8 -3.26 -5.79 11.95
C LEU A 8 -2.62 -7.17 11.79
N ASP A 9 -2.14 -7.79 12.88
CA ASP A 9 -1.57 -9.13 12.84
C ASP A 9 -2.64 -10.17 12.51
N ALA A 10 -3.84 -10.04 13.09
CA ALA A 10 -5.00 -10.85 12.76
C ALA A 10 -5.44 -10.66 11.29
N ALA A 11 -5.33 -9.44 10.75
CA ALA A 11 -5.61 -9.18 9.33
C ALA A 11 -4.58 -9.84 8.41
N VAL A 12 -3.31 -9.84 8.82
CA VAL A 12 -2.24 -10.55 8.11
C VAL A 12 -2.48 -12.07 8.17
N ASP A 13 -2.84 -12.62 9.33
CA ASP A 13 -3.21 -14.04 9.49
C ASP A 13 -4.40 -14.41 8.61
N TRP A 14 -5.41 -13.54 8.56
CA TRP A 14 -6.61 -13.70 7.73
C TRP A 14 -6.27 -13.82 6.24
N LEU A 15 -5.31 -13.02 5.76
CA LEU A 15 -4.80 -13.07 4.39
C LEU A 15 -4.03 -14.36 4.13
N PHE A 16 -3.11 -14.71 5.02
CA PHE A 16 -2.27 -15.89 4.90
C PHE A 16 -3.04 -17.21 4.92
N ALA A 17 -4.20 -17.23 5.57
CA ALA A 17 -5.12 -18.36 5.59
C ALA A 17 -5.94 -18.52 4.30
N ARG A 18 -6.05 -17.48 3.47
CA ARG A 18 -6.89 -17.46 2.24
C ARG A 18 -6.09 -17.45 0.95
N VAL A 19 -4.83 -17.03 1.01
CA VAL A 19 -3.92 -17.01 -0.13
C VAL A 19 -2.86 -18.07 0.08
N GLU A 20 -2.85 -19.07 -0.79
CA GLU A 20 -1.83 -20.12 -0.79
C GLU A 20 -0.62 -19.68 -1.64
N GLY A 21 0.58 -20.08 -1.22
CA GLY A 21 1.81 -19.84 -1.97
C GLY A 21 2.27 -18.37 -1.95
N PRO A 22 2.91 -17.88 -3.03
CA PRO A 22 3.46 -16.54 -3.09
C PRO A 22 2.34 -15.50 -3.05
N LEU A 23 2.51 -14.49 -2.22
CA LEU A 23 1.53 -13.43 -2.04
C LEU A 23 1.76 -12.33 -3.07
N ARG A 24 0.79 -12.13 -3.96
CA ARG A 24 0.80 -11.04 -4.96
C ARG A 24 -0.18 -9.96 -4.53
N VAL A 25 0.33 -8.76 -4.24
CA VAL A 25 -0.44 -7.64 -3.69
C VAL A 25 -0.40 -6.47 -4.65
N GLY A 26 -1.56 -5.92 -4.98
CA GLY A 26 -1.68 -4.58 -5.56
C GLY A 26 -1.88 -3.54 -4.45
N ALA A 27 -1.17 -2.42 -4.53
CA ALA A 27 -1.39 -1.28 -3.64
C ALA A 27 -1.44 0.04 -4.44
N PRO A 28 -2.31 0.99 -4.07
CA PRO A 28 -2.41 2.29 -4.72
C PRO A 28 -1.10 3.08 -4.67
N LEU A 29 -0.92 4.05 -5.56
CA LEU A 29 0.14 5.04 -5.43
C LEU A 29 -0.02 5.91 -4.17
N ALA A 30 1.09 6.46 -3.67
CA ALA A 30 1.10 7.50 -2.63
C ALA A 30 0.19 7.19 -1.41
N LEU A 31 -0.69 8.13 -1.04
CA LEU A 31 -1.43 8.14 0.23
C LEU A 31 -2.61 7.15 0.29
N GLY A 32 -2.96 6.51 -0.83
CA GLY A 32 -3.97 5.44 -0.84
C GLY A 32 -3.45 4.13 -0.25
N LYS A 33 -2.15 4.01 0.02
CA LYS A 33 -1.56 2.82 0.65
C LYS A 33 -1.95 2.71 2.12
N PRO A 34 -2.44 1.55 2.58
CA PRO A 34 -2.58 1.28 3.99
C PRO A 34 -1.21 0.94 4.58
N HIS A 35 -0.49 1.98 5.04
CA HIS A 35 0.93 1.88 5.43
C HIS A 35 1.12 0.88 6.58
N ARG A 36 0.20 0.85 7.53
CA ARG A 36 0.31 0.00 8.73
C ARG A 36 0.09 -1.46 8.37
N LEU A 37 -0.93 -1.78 7.57
CA LEU A 37 -1.14 -3.12 7.01
C LEU A 37 0.05 -3.59 6.16
N LEU A 38 0.57 -2.73 5.28
CA LEU A 38 1.73 -3.07 4.45
C LEU A 38 2.97 -3.35 5.30
N ASN A 39 3.18 -2.60 6.38
CA ASN A 39 4.28 -2.84 7.31
C ASN A 39 4.10 -4.14 8.10
N ALA A 40 2.89 -4.43 8.59
CA ALA A 40 2.59 -5.68 9.28
C ALA A 40 2.84 -6.87 8.34
N LEU A 41 2.39 -6.76 7.09
CA LEU A 41 2.63 -7.77 6.07
C LEU A 41 4.11 -7.94 5.75
N TYR A 42 4.84 -6.85 5.49
CA TYR A 42 6.27 -6.87 5.19
C TYR A 42 7.05 -7.48 6.36
N SER A 43 6.77 -7.09 7.59
CA SER A 43 7.41 -7.63 8.79
C SER A 43 7.17 -9.14 8.93
N ARG A 44 6.00 -9.63 8.53
CA ARG A 44 5.70 -11.07 8.54
C ARG A 44 6.55 -11.85 7.55
N VAL A 45 6.76 -11.31 6.35
CA VAL A 45 7.47 -12.03 5.28
C VAL A 45 8.97 -11.79 5.29
N GLU A 46 9.47 -10.71 5.89
CA GLU A 46 10.89 -10.30 5.80
C GLU A 46 11.86 -11.44 6.16
N GLY A 47 11.55 -12.20 7.23
CA GLY A 47 12.33 -13.35 7.68
C GLY A 47 11.83 -14.72 7.21
N ASP A 48 10.75 -14.79 6.43
CA ASP A 48 10.10 -16.05 6.04
C ASP A 48 10.13 -16.25 4.51
N PRO A 49 11.16 -16.92 3.97
CA PRO A 49 11.26 -17.19 2.53
C PRO A 49 10.21 -18.20 2.03
N SER A 50 9.48 -18.89 2.91
CA SER A 50 8.41 -19.81 2.49
C SER A 50 7.16 -19.06 2.01
N ARG A 51 7.06 -17.75 2.32
CA ARG A 51 5.97 -16.87 1.90
C ARG A 51 6.50 -15.68 1.07
N PRO A 52 6.90 -15.90 -0.20
CA PRO A 52 7.36 -14.81 -1.06
C PRO A 52 6.29 -13.72 -1.23
N LEU A 53 6.72 -12.46 -1.33
CA LEU A 53 5.85 -11.30 -1.55
C LEU A 53 6.23 -10.62 -2.87
N GLN A 54 5.23 -10.37 -3.71
CA GLN A 54 5.32 -9.50 -4.87
C GLN A 54 4.34 -8.34 -4.68
N LEU A 55 4.86 -7.12 -4.55
CA LEU A 55 4.07 -5.91 -4.39
C LEU A 55 4.10 -5.08 -5.68
N TYR A 56 2.95 -4.94 -6.32
CA TYR A 56 2.73 -4.09 -7.50
C TYR A 56 2.13 -2.76 -7.06
N THR A 57 2.86 -1.68 -7.29
CA THR A 57 2.48 -0.34 -6.81
C THR A 57 3.09 0.76 -7.68
N ALA A 58 2.88 2.01 -7.30
CA ALA A 58 3.66 3.16 -7.72
C ALA A 58 4.00 4.03 -6.51
N LEU A 59 5.03 4.86 -6.62
CA LEU A 59 5.39 5.95 -5.71
C LEU A 59 5.13 5.66 -4.22
N SER A 60 6.08 4.98 -3.58
CA SER A 60 6.09 4.81 -2.13
C SER A 60 6.67 6.06 -1.45
N LEU A 61 5.83 6.79 -0.69
CA LEU A 61 6.19 8.07 -0.08
C LEU A 61 6.46 7.91 1.41
N ASN A 62 7.73 7.95 1.79
CA ASN A 62 8.12 8.14 3.18
C ASN A 62 8.40 9.62 3.45
N PRO A 63 8.12 10.14 4.67
CA PRO A 63 8.61 11.46 5.08
C PRO A 63 10.12 11.60 4.82
N PRO A 64 10.62 12.77 4.42
CA PRO A 64 12.04 12.94 4.14
C PRO A 64 12.88 12.76 5.41
N GLN A 65 14.07 12.19 5.26
CA GLN A 65 15.06 12.05 6.34
C GLN A 65 16.25 12.94 6.09
N ALA A 66 16.77 13.56 7.15
CA ALA A 66 17.94 14.40 7.06
C ALA A 66 19.20 13.58 6.95
N ARG A 67 20.16 14.09 6.19
CA ARG A 67 21.49 13.50 6.11
C ARG A 67 22.36 14.02 7.26
N GLY A 68 22.91 13.10 8.03
CA GLY A 68 23.79 13.41 9.17
C GLY A 68 23.10 14.21 10.27
N ASP A 69 23.89 14.93 11.05
CA ASP A 69 23.48 15.69 12.25
C ASP A 69 23.72 17.22 12.11
N GLY A 70 24.00 17.68 10.90
CA GLY A 70 24.34 19.07 10.59
C GLY A 70 23.15 20.04 10.51
N LEU A 71 23.36 21.15 9.78
CA LEU A 71 22.34 22.20 9.63
C LEU A 71 21.05 21.68 8.98
N GLU A 72 21.16 20.77 8.01
CA GLU A 72 20.01 20.11 7.37
C GLU A 72 19.15 19.39 8.41
N ALA A 73 19.75 18.57 9.28
CA ALA A 73 19.03 17.84 10.32
C ALA A 73 18.36 18.78 11.33
N ARG A 74 19.07 19.82 11.77
CA ARG A 74 18.54 20.83 12.71
C ARG A 74 17.37 21.62 12.13
N PHE A 75 17.33 21.82 10.80
CA PHE A 75 16.23 22.51 10.13
C PHE A 75 15.07 21.55 9.79
N MET A 76 15.37 20.38 9.25
CA MET A 76 14.37 19.47 8.71
C MET A 76 13.63 18.67 9.78
N ALA A 77 14.30 18.26 10.87
CA ALA A 77 13.64 17.52 11.95
C ALA A 77 12.37 18.21 12.49
N PRO A 78 12.41 19.50 12.91
CA PRO A 78 11.20 20.17 13.39
C PRO A 78 10.17 20.41 12.28
N PHE A 79 10.59 20.55 11.02
CA PHE A 79 9.67 20.66 9.89
C PHE A 79 8.89 19.36 9.66
N VAL A 80 9.60 18.24 9.60
CA VAL A 80 9.01 16.91 9.37
C VAL A 80 8.03 16.56 10.49
N GLN A 81 8.46 16.74 11.74
CA GLN A 81 7.62 16.50 12.92
C GLN A 81 6.33 17.33 12.90
N ARG A 82 6.41 18.61 12.52
CA ARG A 82 5.24 19.48 12.44
C ARG A 82 4.32 19.17 11.26
N HIS A 83 4.90 18.80 10.12
CA HIS A 83 4.13 18.63 8.88
C HIS A 83 3.49 17.25 8.75
N PHE A 84 4.23 16.20 9.13
CA PHE A 84 3.76 14.81 9.03
C PHE A 84 3.27 14.25 10.36
N GLY A 85 3.67 14.84 11.49
CA GLY A 85 3.44 14.27 12.82
C GLY A 85 4.59 13.36 13.26
N GLU A 86 4.67 13.10 14.56
CA GLU A 86 5.65 12.16 15.14
C GLU A 86 5.35 10.70 14.78
N ASP A 87 4.06 10.38 14.62
CA ASP A 87 3.57 9.01 14.52
C ASP A 87 3.28 8.56 13.07
N PHE A 88 3.65 9.35 12.05
CA PHE A 88 3.38 8.98 10.66
C PHE A 88 4.08 7.65 10.31
N PRO A 89 3.34 6.61 9.92
CA PRO A 89 3.92 5.31 9.65
C PRO A 89 4.74 5.36 8.35
N ARG A 90 6.07 5.21 8.47
CA ARG A 90 6.95 4.98 7.32
C ARG A 90 6.76 3.58 6.77
N LEU A 91 6.80 3.42 5.46
CA LEU A 91 6.85 2.13 4.76
C LEU A 91 8.23 1.48 4.95
N ALA A 92 8.28 0.38 5.69
CA ALA A 92 9.50 -0.36 5.97
C ALA A 92 10.15 -0.93 4.70
N TYR A 93 9.34 -1.47 3.78
CA TYR A 93 9.84 -1.96 2.50
C TYR A 93 10.47 -0.84 1.65
N ALA A 94 9.95 0.39 1.71
CA ALA A 94 10.51 1.51 0.96
C ALA A 94 11.87 1.94 1.52
N ASP A 95 12.03 1.91 2.85
CA ASP A 95 13.33 2.12 3.51
C ASP A 95 14.32 0.98 3.23
N ALA A 96 13.85 -0.25 3.02
CA ALA A 96 14.67 -1.37 2.58
C ALA A 96 15.12 -1.22 1.12
N ILE A 97 14.20 -0.85 0.21
CA ILE A 97 14.51 -0.54 -1.20
C ILE A 97 15.59 0.55 -1.27
N ALA A 98 15.40 1.66 -0.55
CA ALA A 98 16.34 2.78 -0.58
C ALA A 98 17.77 2.39 -0.17
N ARG A 99 17.93 1.31 0.61
CA ARG A 99 19.22 0.78 1.06
C ARG A 99 19.69 -0.47 0.32
N ASP A 100 19.00 -0.88 -0.76
CA ASP A 100 19.29 -2.10 -1.53
C ASP A 100 19.24 -3.37 -0.65
N ALA A 101 18.25 -3.43 0.26
CA ALA A 101 18.19 -4.40 1.35
C ALA A 101 16.89 -5.23 1.40
N LEU A 102 16.06 -5.25 0.35
CA LEU A 102 14.94 -6.20 0.31
C LEU A 102 15.45 -7.65 0.33
N PRO A 103 14.80 -8.55 1.09
CA PRO A 103 15.09 -9.97 1.03
C PRO A 103 14.89 -10.54 -0.40
N PRO A 104 15.64 -11.58 -0.81
CA PRO A 104 15.54 -12.14 -2.17
C PRO A 104 14.15 -12.65 -2.58
N HIS A 105 13.29 -12.98 -1.61
CA HIS A 105 11.91 -13.46 -1.81
C HIS A 105 10.86 -12.34 -1.71
N VAL A 106 11.28 -11.08 -1.57
CA VAL A 106 10.40 -9.91 -1.58
C VAL A 106 10.76 -9.05 -2.79
N GLU A 107 9.79 -8.89 -3.69
CA GLU A 107 9.90 -8.08 -4.90
C GLU A 107 8.89 -6.93 -4.83
N VAL A 108 9.35 -5.72 -5.14
CA VAL A 108 8.50 -4.54 -5.22
C VAL A 108 8.68 -3.94 -6.61
N GLU A 109 7.61 -3.97 -7.40
CA GLU A 109 7.57 -3.40 -8.73
C GLU A 109 6.85 -2.04 -8.67
N GLU A 110 7.58 -0.97 -8.99
CA GLU A 110 7.04 0.38 -9.08
C GLU A 110 6.99 0.85 -10.53
N PHE A 111 5.81 1.24 -11.02
CA PHE A 111 5.68 1.82 -12.36
C PHE A 111 5.90 3.34 -12.41
N TYR A 112 5.96 3.99 -11.24
CA TYR A 112 6.30 5.39 -11.08
C TYR A 112 7.15 5.56 -9.81
N MET A 113 8.25 6.31 -9.89
CA MET A 113 9.23 6.46 -8.80
C MET A 113 9.47 7.92 -8.46
N GLN A 114 9.96 8.19 -7.26
CA GLN A 114 10.39 9.53 -6.87
C GLN A 114 11.71 9.89 -7.58
N SER A 115 11.68 10.96 -8.39
CA SER A 115 12.82 11.41 -9.19
C SER A 115 14.09 11.60 -8.36
N GLY A 116 15.16 10.91 -8.76
CA GLY A 116 16.49 11.02 -8.15
C GLY A 116 16.63 10.43 -6.74
N ALA A 117 15.56 9.91 -6.14
CA ALA A 117 15.59 9.41 -4.77
C ALA A 117 16.26 8.03 -4.63
N LEU A 118 16.21 7.20 -5.69
CA LEU A 118 16.61 5.79 -5.66
C LEU A 118 17.81 5.49 -6.59
N LEU A 119 18.69 6.47 -6.83
CA LEU A 119 19.88 6.29 -7.69
C LEU A 119 20.87 5.23 -7.16
N GLY A 120 20.90 5.02 -5.83
CA GLY A 120 21.77 4.04 -5.17
C GLY A 120 21.16 2.65 -4.98
N SER A 121 19.90 2.43 -5.38
CA SER A 121 19.20 1.17 -5.16
C SER A 121 19.13 0.35 -6.44
N ARG A 122 19.87 -0.77 -6.51
CA ARG A 122 19.80 -1.65 -7.69
C ARG A 122 18.45 -2.37 -7.75
N GLN A 123 17.91 -2.76 -6.61
CA GLN A 123 16.58 -3.36 -6.50
C GLN A 123 15.50 -2.47 -7.10
N ALA A 124 15.50 -1.17 -6.77
CA ALA A 124 14.57 -0.22 -7.41
C ALA A 124 14.83 -0.14 -8.92
N GLN A 125 16.07 0.14 -9.33
CA GLN A 125 16.39 0.40 -10.74
C GLN A 125 16.11 -0.81 -11.66
N SER A 126 16.23 -2.03 -11.14
CA SER A 126 15.96 -3.27 -11.89
C SER A 126 14.49 -3.71 -11.88
N SER A 127 13.70 -3.23 -10.92
CA SER A 127 12.27 -3.57 -10.76
C SER A 127 11.35 -2.40 -11.15
N TYR A 128 11.81 -1.55 -12.07
CA TYR A 128 11.04 -0.44 -12.62
C TYR A 128 10.34 -0.82 -13.93
N THR A 129 9.04 -0.52 -14.01
CA THR A 129 8.26 -0.71 -15.24
C THR A 129 7.92 0.65 -15.86
N SER A 130 8.50 0.96 -17.03
CA SER A 130 8.15 2.18 -17.77
C SER A 130 6.75 2.05 -18.38
N LEU A 131 5.80 2.76 -17.80
CA LEU A 131 4.39 2.61 -18.14
C LEU A 131 3.67 3.96 -18.12
N ASN A 132 2.86 4.20 -19.15
CA ASN A 132 1.92 5.32 -19.11
C ASN A 132 0.76 4.99 -18.17
N TYR A 133 0.32 5.98 -17.40
CA TYR A 133 -0.76 5.82 -16.43
C TYR A 133 -2.06 5.25 -17.02
N THR A 134 -2.38 5.53 -18.30
CA THR A 134 -3.57 4.98 -18.96
C THR A 134 -3.53 3.45 -19.12
N HIS A 135 -2.34 2.84 -19.00
CA HIS A 135 -2.14 1.39 -19.07
C HIS A 135 -1.84 0.76 -17.70
N ALA A 136 -1.78 1.55 -16.63
CA ALA A 136 -1.38 1.09 -15.30
C ALA A 136 -2.32 0.00 -14.77
N ALA A 137 -3.64 0.24 -14.83
CA ALA A 137 -4.65 -0.71 -14.38
C ALA A 137 -4.53 -2.08 -15.09
N ASP A 138 -4.39 -2.05 -16.42
CA ASP A 138 -4.25 -3.27 -17.21
C ASP A 138 -2.93 -4.00 -16.95
N ALA A 139 -1.83 -3.27 -16.77
CA ALA A 139 -0.54 -3.89 -16.45
C ALA A 139 -0.54 -4.54 -15.06
N VAL A 140 -1.16 -3.91 -14.06
CA VAL A 140 -1.34 -4.53 -12.74
C VAL A 140 -2.24 -5.76 -12.85
N ALA A 141 -3.33 -5.69 -13.62
CA ALA A 141 -4.20 -6.84 -13.86
C ALA A 141 -3.46 -8.02 -14.53
N GLN A 142 -2.53 -7.77 -15.45
CA GLN A 142 -1.68 -8.81 -16.08
C GLN A 142 -0.83 -9.57 -15.05
N ARG A 143 -0.48 -8.95 -13.92
CA ARG A 143 0.24 -9.61 -12.82
C ARG A 143 -0.65 -10.42 -11.91
N ALA A 144 -1.96 -10.38 -12.13
CA ALA A 144 -2.98 -11.14 -11.41
C ALA A 144 -2.75 -11.09 -9.88
N PRO A 145 -2.82 -9.87 -9.27
CA PRO A 145 -2.74 -9.75 -7.82
C PRO A 145 -3.84 -10.60 -7.19
N GLN A 146 -3.51 -11.24 -6.09
CA GLN A 146 -4.46 -12.04 -5.31
C GLN A 146 -5.16 -11.19 -4.26
N VAL A 147 -4.55 -10.07 -3.90
CA VAL A 147 -5.02 -9.13 -2.90
C VAL A 147 -4.82 -7.72 -3.43
N ILE A 148 -5.80 -6.84 -3.24
CA ILE A 148 -5.61 -5.40 -3.37
C ILE A 148 -5.92 -4.76 -2.01
N VAL A 149 -4.99 -3.95 -1.52
CA VAL A 149 -5.09 -3.28 -0.23
C VAL A 149 -5.28 -1.77 -0.43
N GLN A 150 -6.17 -1.14 0.32
CA GLN A 150 -6.52 0.27 0.13
C GLN A 150 -6.76 0.95 1.48
N LYS A 151 -6.24 2.17 1.64
CA LYS A 151 -6.59 3.07 2.74
C LYS A 151 -7.89 3.80 2.41
N VAL A 152 -8.84 3.83 3.34
CA VAL A 152 -10.18 4.39 3.13
C VAL A 152 -10.62 5.30 4.27
N ALA A 153 -11.55 6.21 3.99
CA ALA A 153 -12.25 7.01 4.98
C ALA A 153 -13.65 6.46 5.25
N MET A 154 -14.12 6.61 6.47
CA MET A 154 -15.49 6.27 6.88
C MET A 154 -16.12 7.44 7.63
N ARG A 155 -17.38 7.75 7.35
CA ARG A 155 -18.14 8.70 8.17
C ARG A 155 -18.73 7.98 9.38
N PRO A 156 -18.89 8.66 10.53
CA PRO A 156 -19.70 8.15 11.64
C PRO A 156 -21.08 7.69 11.14
N ASP A 157 -21.50 6.50 11.56
CA ASP A 157 -22.82 5.92 11.26
C ASP A 157 -23.15 5.69 9.77
N ASP A 158 -22.17 5.78 8.85
CA ASP A 158 -22.35 5.43 7.44
C ASP A 158 -21.85 4.01 7.17
N ARG A 159 -22.64 3.22 6.42
CA ARG A 159 -22.25 1.87 5.98
C ARG A 159 -21.44 1.87 4.70
N ARG A 160 -21.12 3.05 4.15
CA ARG A 160 -20.29 3.23 2.96
C ARG A 160 -18.90 3.70 3.33
N LEU A 161 -17.96 3.30 2.49
CA LEU A 161 -16.56 3.70 2.58
C LEU A 161 -16.23 4.65 1.44
N SER A 162 -15.27 5.53 1.68
CA SER A 162 -14.68 6.38 0.64
C SER A 162 -13.24 5.95 0.39
N LEU A 163 -12.87 5.75 -0.88
CA LEU A 163 -11.50 5.57 -1.33
C LEU A 163 -10.66 6.87 -1.19
N SER A 164 -11.29 7.94 -0.66
CA SER A 164 -10.67 9.19 -0.20
C SER A 164 -9.90 9.94 -1.29
N CYS A 165 -8.95 10.78 -0.90
CA CYS A 165 -8.14 11.65 -1.74
C CYS A 165 -7.20 10.91 -2.69
N ASN A 166 -7.14 9.58 -2.63
CA ASN A 166 -6.29 8.76 -3.47
C ASN A 166 -6.97 7.41 -3.79
N ASN A 167 -8.08 7.49 -4.53
CA ASN A 167 -8.78 6.34 -5.10
C ASN A 167 -7.87 5.52 -6.04
N ASP A 168 -7.04 6.22 -6.81
CA ASP A 168 -6.12 5.62 -7.78
C ASP A 168 -6.83 4.72 -8.82
N ILE A 169 -6.20 3.61 -9.23
CA ILE A 169 -6.63 2.67 -10.26
C ILE A 169 -7.25 1.41 -9.68
N THR A 170 -7.65 1.38 -8.41
CA THR A 170 -8.20 0.15 -7.77
C THR A 170 -9.44 -0.35 -8.51
N GLN A 171 -10.38 0.54 -8.82
CA GLN A 171 -11.60 0.17 -9.57
C GLN A 171 -11.26 -0.22 -11.02
N ASP A 172 -10.41 0.55 -11.70
CA ASP A 172 -9.99 0.25 -13.07
C ASP A 172 -9.25 -1.10 -13.18
N THR A 173 -8.45 -1.45 -12.16
CA THR A 173 -7.72 -2.73 -12.09
C THR A 173 -8.69 -3.89 -11.97
N LEU A 174 -9.77 -3.74 -11.19
CA LEU A 174 -10.82 -4.77 -11.08
C LEU A 174 -11.55 -4.97 -12.41
N ASP A 175 -11.89 -3.88 -13.11
CA ASP A 175 -12.51 -3.95 -14.42
C ASP A 175 -11.59 -4.63 -15.44
N ALA A 176 -10.29 -4.30 -15.44
CA ALA A 176 -9.29 -4.94 -16.29
C ALA A 176 -9.10 -6.43 -15.98
N MET A 177 -9.11 -6.82 -14.69
CA MET A 177 -9.05 -8.23 -14.27
C MET A 177 -10.29 -8.99 -14.75
N ALA A 178 -11.48 -8.41 -14.60
CA ALA A 178 -12.73 -9.02 -15.05
C ALA A 178 -12.75 -9.20 -16.58
N ALA A 179 -12.32 -8.18 -17.34
CA ALA A 179 -12.21 -8.26 -18.80
C ALA A 179 -11.25 -9.36 -19.27
N ARG A 180 -10.24 -9.70 -18.46
CA ARG A 180 -9.27 -10.78 -18.71
C ARG A 180 -9.74 -12.16 -18.26
N GLY A 181 -10.91 -12.26 -17.63
CA GLY A 181 -11.40 -13.51 -17.05
C GLY A 181 -10.58 -13.99 -15.85
N LEU A 182 -9.86 -13.08 -15.17
CA LEU A 182 -9.10 -13.41 -13.97
C LEU A 182 -10.02 -13.50 -12.74
N PRO A 183 -9.67 -14.31 -11.73
CA PRO A 183 -10.38 -14.32 -10.46
C PRO A 183 -10.38 -12.94 -9.81
N ARG A 184 -11.51 -12.55 -9.18
CA ARG A 184 -11.56 -11.34 -8.36
C ARG A 184 -10.56 -11.45 -7.19
N PRO A 185 -9.68 -10.45 -6.97
CA PRO A 185 -8.78 -10.47 -5.84
C PRO A 185 -9.53 -10.26 -4.52
N LEU A 186 -8.92 -10.64 -3.40
CA LEU A 186 -9.38 -10.21 -2.08
C LEU A 186 -9.18 -8.69 -1.95
N LEU A 187 -10.22 -7.98 -1.55
CA LEU A 187 -10.18 -6.54 -1.33
C LEU A 187 -10.12 -6.25 0.16
N VAL A 188 -9.05 -5.56 0.60
CA VAL A 188 -8.81 -5.23 2.01
C VAL A 188 -8.74 -3.73 2.20
N ALA A 189 -9.56 -3.22 3.11
CA ALA A 189 -9.56 -1.82 3.50
C ALA A 189 -8.88 -1.63 4.87
N GLU A 190 -8.02 -0.62 5.00
CA GLU A 190 -7.63 -0.04 6.29
C GLU A 190 -8.33 1.31 6.46
N ILE A 191 -9.16 1.45 7.48
CA ILE A 191 -9.81 2.72 7.81
C ILE A 191 -8.81 3.64 8.48
N ASP A 192 -8.70 4.85 7.94
CA ASP A 192 -8.07 5.98 8.60
C ASP A 192 -9.10 7.09 8.83
N PRO A 193 -9.42 7.43 10.09
CA PRO A 193 -10.38 8.48 10.40
C PRO A 193 -9.88 9.90 10.09
N GLN A 194 -8.58 10.11 9.82
CA GLN A 194 -8.02 11.39 9.41
C GLN A 194 -8.10 11.64 7.89
N LEU A 195 -8.39 10.61 7.10
CA LEU A 195 -8.56 10.78 5.66
C LEU A 195 -9.85 11.55 5.33
N PRO A 196 -9.83 12.47 4.35
CA PRO A 196 -11.03 13.18 3.94
C PRO A 196 -12.01 12.20 3.26
N TYR A 197 -13.27 12.24 3.66
CA TYR A 197 -14.29 11.50 2.93
C TYR A 197 -14.61 12.21 1.61
N LEU A 198 -14.35 11.55 0.48
CA LEU A 198 -14.77 12.02 -0.85
C LEU A 198 -15.99 11.23 -1.37
N GLY A 199 -17.00 11.97 -1.82
CA GLY A 199 -18.22 11.41 -2.43
C GLY A 199 -18.03 10.96 -3.88
N GLY A 200 -19.14 10.70 -4.56
CA GLY A 200 -19.12 10.36 -6.00
C GLY A 200 -18.50 8.99 -6.27
N THR A 201 -17.64 8.90 -7.28
CA THR A 201 -17.02 7.64 -7.73
C THR A 201 -16.09 7.03 -6.68
N ALA A 202 -15.60 7.80 -5.71
CA ALA A 202 -14.80 7.30 -4.60
C ALA A 202 -15.64 6.60 -3.51
N THR A 203 -16.98 6.67 -3.54
CA THR A 203 -17.84 6.03 -2.55
C THR A 203 -18.24 4.62 -2.98
N VAL A 204 -17.99 3.64 -2.12
CA VAL A 204 -18.33 2.23 -2.31
C VAL A 204 -19.12 1.69 -1.13
N ASP A 205 -19.92 0.65 -1.34
CA ASP A 205 -20.54 -0.09 -0.24
C ASP A 205 -19.46 -0.83 0.58
N VAL A 206 -19.68 -1.04 1.87
CA VAL A 206 -18.77 -1.86 2.70
C VAL A 206 -18.54 -3.25 2.09
N SER A 207 -19.54 -3.81 1.40
CA SER A 207 -19.46 -5.09 0.70
C SER A 207 -18.51 -5.09 -0.51
N PHE A 208 -17.98 -3.93 -0.91
CA PHE A 208 -16.91 -3.87 -1.88
C PHE A 208 -15.65 -4.56 -1.36
N PHE A 209 -15.40 -4.52 -0.04
CA PHE A 209 -14.26 -5.15 0.60
C PHE A 209 -14.64 -6.50 1.21
N ASP A 210 -13.70 -7.45 1.12
CA ASP A 210 -13.80 -8.75 1.79
C ASP A 210 -13.38 -8.63 3.27
N LEU A 211 -12.43 -7.73 3.57
CA LEU A 211 -11.98 -7.40 4.92
C LEU A 211 -11.88 -5.88 5.12
N VAL A 212 -12.42 -5.38 6.23
CA VAL A 212 -12.27 -3.99 6.68
C VAL A 212 -11.58 -3.95 8.04
N ILE A 213 -10.46 -3.24 8.11
CA ILE A 213 -9.63 -3.12 9.30
C ILE A 213 -9.83 -1.72 9.90
N THR A 214 -10.17 -1.66 11.18
CA THR A 214 -10.24 -0.41 11.96
C THR A 214 -9.17 -0.44 13.05
N PRO A 215 -7.90 -0.17 12.71
CA PRO A 215 -6.83 -0.28 13.68
C PRO A 215 -6.96 0.83 14.76
N PRO A 216 -6.52 0.57 16.00
CA PRO A 216 -6.45 1.62 17.03
C PRO A 216 -5.43 2.70 16.61
N PRO A 217 -5.49 3.91 17.21
CA PRO A 217 -4.48 4.95 16.97
C PRO A 217 -3.06 4.45 17.27
N PRO A 218 -2.01 5.08 16.71
CA PRO A 218 -2.01 6.33 15.95
C PRO A 218 -2.52 6.18 14.50
N TYR A 219 -2.97 7.28 13.91
CA TYR A 219 -3.53 7.37 12.56
C TYR A 219 -2.59 8.15 11.64
#